data_AF-A0A7C7KS31-F1
#
_entry.id   AF-A0A7C7KS31-F1
#
_cell.length_a   1.000
_cell.length_b   1.000
_cell.length_c   1.000
_cell.angle_alpha   90.00
_cell.angle_beta   90.00
_cell.angle_gamma   90.00
#
_symmetry.space_group_name_H-M   'P 1'
#
loop_
_entity.id
_entity.type
_entity.pdbx_description
1 polymer ?
#
loop_
_entity_poly.entity_id
_entity_poly.type
_entity_poly.pdbx_seq_one_letter_code
_entity_poly.pdbx_strand_id
1 'polypeptide(L)'
;MKRITLAYILAVLLLIPASALAQEYQPPHTQPGPAVDVVRFRNFAEEIAPAAIEKGDMDVYFYNMRVSKVMQLEKNPDLTFVRAPSTMLSIILNPAPSTEDSFNPFQLKKVRQAIQYLINRDFIVKEIYKGRAVPMLAHVSPFEYDYITIFDMLEARDIRYDPELGRRMIAEALTEAGAVDRKST
;
A
#
# COMPACT_ATOMS: atom_id res chain seq x y z
N MET A 1 9.72 -21.34 -46.38
CA MET A 1 10.04 -19.90 -46.53
C MET A 1 9.18 -19.00 -45.64
N LYS A 2 7.84 -18.99 -45.72
CA LYS A 2 6.96 -18.09 -44.92
C LYS A 2 7.14 -18.12 -43.38
N ARG A 3 7.49 -19.27 -42.80
CA ARG A 3 7.74 -19.41 -41.34
C ARG A 3 9.06 -18.77 -40.88
N ILE A 4 10.07 -18.75 -41.74
CA ILE A 4 11.36 -18.12 -41.45
C ILE A 4 11.24 -16.60 -41.55
N THR A 5 10.46 -16.09 -42.51
CA THR A 5 10.16 -14.65 -42.63
C THR A 5 9.35 -14.13 -41.44
N LEU A 6 8.38 -14.90 -40.93
CA LEU A 6 7.59 -14.51 -39.75
C LEU A 6 8.45 -14.51 -38.47
N ALA A 7 9.35 -15.48 -38.30
CA ALA A 7 10.29 -15.51 -37.18
C ALA A 7 11.29 -14.34 -37.23
N TYR A 8 11.72 -13.93 -38.43
CA TYR A 8 12.58 -12.77 -38.62
C TYR A 8 11.86 -11.45 -38.28
N ILE A 9 10.61 -11.28 -38.72
CA ILE A 9 9.81 -10.10 -38.37
C ILE A 9 9.58 -10.02 -36.86
N LEU A 10 9.29 -11.15 -36.21
CA LEU A 10 9.09 -11.21 -34.75
C LEU A 10 10.39 -10.92 -33.98
N ALA A 11 11.53 -11.40 -34.46
CA ALA A 11 12.85 -11.11 -33.88
C ALA A 11 13.25 -9.64 -34.04
N VAL A 12 12.93 -9.01 -35.17
CA VAL A 12 13.18 -7.57 -35.40
C VAL A 12 12.23 -6.70 -34.55
N LEU A 13 10.99 -7.12 -34.33
CA LEU A 13 10.06 -6.44 -33.41
C LEU A 13 10.47 -6.55 -31.93
N LEU A 14 11.15 -7.63 -31.55
CA LEU A 14 11.73 -7.81 -30.21
C LEU A 14 13.05 -7.02 -30.01
N LEU A 15 13.64 -6.52 -31.09
CA LEU A 15 14.86 -5.72 -31.11
C LEU A 15 14.61 -4.20 -31.11
N ILE A 16 13.35 -3.77 -30.98
CA ILE A 16 13.06 -2.36 -30.67
C ILE A 16 13.68 -2.09 -29.30
N PRO A 17 14.74 -1.27 -29.22
CA PRO A 17 15.37 -1.01 -27.95
C PRO A 17 14.35 -0.30 -27.06
N ALA A 18 14.21 -0.77 -25.82
CA ALA A 18 13.38 -0.16 -24.78
C ALA A 18 13.78 1.29 -24.44
N SER A 19 14.74 1.88 -25.17
CA SER A 19 15.17 3.27 -25.04
C SER A 19 14.14 4.30 -25.51
N ALA A 20 13.05 3.89 -26.19
CA ALA A 20 11.96 4.81 -26.49
C ALA A 20 11.11 5.22 -25.26
N LEU A 21 11.25 4.52 -24.12
CA LEU A 21 10.49 4.82 -22.89
C LEU A 21 11.29 5.58 -21.82
N ALA A 22 12.59 5.77 -22.02
CA ALA A 22 13.39 6.69 -21.22
C ALA A 22 13.64 7.92 -22.08
N GLN A 23 12.79 8.95 -21.98
CA GLN A 23 13.22 10.28 -22.40
C GLN A 23 14.49 10.58 -21.60
N GLU A 24 15.65 10.64 -22.27
CA GLU A 24 16.86 11.16 -21.66
C GLU A 24 16.54 12.58 -21.18
N TYR A 25 16.47 12.74 -19.86
CA TYR A 25 16.24 14.04 -19.26
C TYR A 25 17.39 14.97 -19.68
N GLN A 26 17.06 15.97 -20.51
CA GLN A 26 17.99 17.05 -20.83
C GLN A 26 17.79 18.16 -19.82
N PRO A 27 18.79 18.45 -18.96
CA PRO A 27 18.68 19.54 -18.02
C PRO A 27 18.61 20.87 -18.78
N PRO A 28 17.81 21.85 -18.31
CA PRO A 28 17.66 23.14 -19.00
C PRO A 28 18.95 23.98 -19.02
N HIS A 29 19.92 23.65 -18.16
CA HIS A 29 21.25 24.26 -18.13
C HIS A 29 22.30 23.29 -17.56
N THR A 30 23.58 23.62 -17.77
CA THR A 30 24.73 22.87 -17.23
C THR A 30 25.31 23.47 -15.95
N GLN A 31 24.74 24.57 -15.45
CA GLN A 31 25.20 25.20 -14.20
C GLN A 31 24.85 24.33 -12.98
N PRO A 32 25.69 24.31 -11.93
CA PRO A 32 25.34 23.66 -10.66
C PRO A 32 24.09 24.30 -10.04
N GLY A 33 23.07 23.51 -9.75
CA GLY A 33 21.84 24.00 -9.12
C GLY A 33 20.57 23.26 -9.55
N PRO A 34 19.39 23.68 -9.04
CA PRO A 34 18.10 23.13 -9.45
C PRO A 34 17.77 23.54 -10.89
N ALA A 35 16.99 22.71 -11.58
CA ALA A 35 16.52 23.00 -12.93
C ALA A 35 15.45 24.12 -13.02
N VAL A 36 14.97 24.63 -11.88
CA VAL A 36 13.92 25.64 -11.77
C VAL A 36 14.28 26.68 -10.72
N ASP A 37 13.89 27.93 -10.95
CA ASP A 37 14.13 29.03 -10.01
C ASP A 37 13.16 29.04 -8.82
N VAL A 38 11.93 28.54 -9.02
CA VAL A 38 10.85 28.61 -8.01
C VAL A 38 10.02 27.33 -8.00
N VAL A 39 9.84 26.77 -6.80
CA VAL A 39 8.86 25.71 -6.54
C VAL A 39 7.72 26.29 -5.71
N ARG A 40 6.48 26.16 -6.19
CA ARG A 40 5.29 26.66 -5.49
C ARG A 40 4.50 25.50 -4.91
N PHE A 41 4.36 25.46 -3.59
CA PHE A 41 3.48 24.51 -2.91
C PHE A 41 2.10 25.12 -2.73
N ARG A 42 1.08 24.40 -3.17
CA ARG A 42 -0.34 24.79 -3.03
C ARG A 42 -1.13 23.57 -2.57
N ASN A 43 -2.16 23.81 -1.76
CA ASN A 43 -3.10 22.78 -1.38
C ASN A 43 -4.20 22.68 -2.45
N PHE A 44 -4.35 21.50 -3.03
CA PHE A 44 -5.46 21.15 -3.90
C PHE A 44 -6.17 19.94 -3.33
N ALA A 45 -7.50 19.97 -3.29
CA ALA A 45 -8.29 18.77 -3.04
C ALA A 45 -8.08 17.77 -4.18
N GLU A 46 -8.11 16.47 -3.86
CA GLU A 46 -7.92 15.39 -4.83
C GLU A 46 -8.88 15.52 -6.03
N GLU A 47 -10.12 15.95 -5.76
CA GLU A 47 -11.18 16.08 -6.75
C GLU A 47 -10.86 17.09 -7.86
N ILE A 48 -10.09 18.14 -7.56
CA ILE A 48 -9.74 19.21 -8.51
C ILE A 48 -8.36 19.05 -9.14
N ALA A 49 -7.53 18.14 -8.62
CA ALA A 49 -6.15 17.96 -9.08
C ALA A 49 -6.03 17.71 -10.60
N PRO A 50 -6.85 16.85 -11.24
CA PRO A 50 -6.75 16.62 -12.69
C PRO A 50 -7.04 17.89 -13.50
N ALA A 51 -8.08 18.64 -13.12
CA ALA A 51 -8.45 19.87 -13.82
C ALA A 51 -7.41 20.98 -13.61
N ALA A 52 -6.71 21.00 -12.46
CA ALA A 52 -5.62 21.93 -12.22
C ALA A 52 -4.38 21.60 -13.08
N ILE A 53 -4.10 20.30 -13.32
CA ILE A 53 -3.04 19.88 -14.25
C ILE A 53 -3.40 20.27 -15.68
N GLU A 54 -4.62 19.97 -16.13
CA GLU A 54 -5.09 20.29 -17.49
C GLU A 54 -5.05 21.80 -17.79
N LYS A 55 -5.31 22.65 -16.79
CA LYS A 55 -5.24 24.12 -16.91
C LYS A 55 -3.83 24.69 -16.85
N GLY A 56 -2.83 23.89 -16.47
CA GLY A 56 -1.46 24.37 -16.21
C GLY A 56 -1.30 25.12 -14.88
N ASP A 57 -2.25 24.99 -13.95
CA ASP A 57 -2.17 25.57 -12.60
C ASP A 57 -1.31 24.71 -11.65
N MET A 58 -1.03 23.46 -12.04
CA MET A 58 -0.24 22.48 -11.29
C MET A 58 0.51 21.54 -12.23
N ASP A 59 1.82 21.40 -12.03
CA ASP A 59 2.63 20.46 -12.83
C ASP A 59 2.63 19.04 -12.26
N VAL A 60 2.62 18.91 -10.93
CA VAL A 60 2.71 17.61 -10.23
C VAL A 60 1.74 17.59 -9.04
N TYR A 61 0.85 16.61 -9.01
CA TYR A 61 0.09 16.27 -7.81
C TYR A 61 0.90 15.31 -6.93
N PHE A 62 1.55 15.85 -5.90
CA PHE A 62 2.48 15.11 -5.06
C PHE A 62 1.80 14.52 -3.81
N TYR A 63 0.76 13.70 -4.01
CA TYR A 63 0.10 12.97 -2.93
C TYR A 63 -0.64 11.73 -3.43
N ASN A 64 -1.04 10.84 -2.52
CA ASN A 64 -1.80 9.65 -2.90
C ASN A 64 -3.23 10.01 -3.33
N MET A 65 -3.78 9.18 -4.21
CA MET A 65 -5.14 9.29 -4.72
C MET A 65 -5.93 8.01 -4.41
N ARG A 66 -7.25 8.14 -4.29
CA ARG A 66 -8.18 7.00 -4.21
C ARG A 66 -8.01 6.13 -5.45
N VAL A 67 -7.92 4.82 -5.23
CA VAL A 67 -7.70 3.83 -6.31
C VAL A 67 -8.72 3.95 -7.44
N SER A 68 -10.00 4.17 -7.10
CA SER A 68 -11.06 4.35 -8.09
C SER A 68 -10.81 5.55 -9.01
N LYS A 69 -10.28 6.66 -8.47
CA LYS A 69 -9.95 7.86 -9.22
C LYS A 69 -8.73 7.64 -10.11
N VAL A 70 -7.67 7.01 -9.58
CA VAL A 70 -6.48 6.64 -10.36
C VAL A 70 -6.87 5.77 -11.56
N MET A 71 -7.69 4.73 -11.34
CA MET A 71 -8.15 3.85 -12.43
C MET A 71 -8.96 4.57 -13.51
N GLN A 72 -9.66 5.65 -13.16
CA GLN A 72 -10.36 6.48 -14.14
C GLN A 72 -9.37 7.33 -14.95
N LEU A 73 -8.41 7.96 -14.27
CA LEU A 73 -7.47 8.91 -14.87
C LEU A 73 -6.33 8.25 -15.64
N GLU A 74 -5.94 7.01 -15.30
CA GLU A 74 -4.95 6.22 -16.06
C GLU A 74 -5.37 5.98 -17.52
N LYS A 75 -6.64 6.24 -17.87
CA LYS A 75 -7.15 6.20 -19.25
C LYS A 75 -6.83 7.48 -20.05
N ASN A 76 -6.41 8.55 -19.38
CA ASN A 76 -6.03 9.80 -20.03
C ASN A 76 -4.54 9.72 -20.45
N PRO A 77 -4.22 9.75 -21.75
CA PRO A 77 -2.83 9.66 -22.23
C PRO A 77 -1.99 10.90 -21.88
N ASP A 78 -2.62 12.02 -21.52
CA ASP A 78 -1.91 13.27 -21.19
C ASP A 78 -1.40 13.28 -19.73
N LEU A 79 -1.79 12.29 -18.93
CA LEU A 79 -1.38 12.16 -17.52
C LEU A 79 -0.35 11.06 -17.35
N THR A 80 0.79 11.41 -16.74
CA THR A 80 1.81 10.44 -16.34
C THR A 80 1.63 10.07 -14.87
N PHE A 81 1.49 8.78 -14.60
CA PHE A 81 1.39 8.24 -13.24
C PHE A 81 2.70 7.61 -12.80
N VAL A 82 3.28 8.14 -11.72
CA VAL A 82 4.44 7.52 -11.07
C VAL A 82 3.95 6.58 -9.97
N ARG A 83 4.29 5.30 -10.08
CA ARG A 83 3.96 4.30 -9.05
C ARG A 83 5.11 4.20 -8.06
N ALA A 84 4.83 4.57 -6.82
CA ALA A 84 5.75 4.43 -5.70
C ALA A 84 4.97 4.02 -4.44
N PRO A 85 5.60 3.31 -3.48
CA PRO A 85 5.05 3.18 -2.14
C PRO A 85 4.82 4.57 -1.55
N SER A 86 3.57 4.89 -1.20
CA SER A 86 3.17 6.26 -0.84
C SER A 86 2.57 6.39 0.56
N THR A 87 2.06 5.31 1.13
CA THR A 87 1.45 5.31 2.46
C THR A 87 1.46 3.92 3.07
N MET A 88 1.36 3.87 4.39
CA MET A 88 1.18 2.65 5.17
C MET A 88 -0.05 2.84 6.06
N LEU A 89 -0.85 1.79 6.19
CA LEU A 89 -2.03 1.79 7.05
C LEU A 89 -1.84 0.77 8.16
N SER A 90 -2.18 1.18 9.38
CA SER A 90 -2.11 0.32 10.56
C SER A 90 -3.35 0.50 11.42
N ILE A 91 -3.72 -0.58 12.12
CA ILE A 91 -4.71 -0.54 13.20
C ILE A 91 -3.90 -0.44 14.49
N ILE A 92 -4.06 0.66 15.22
CA ILE A 92 -3.39 0.87 16.51
C ILE A 92 -4.37 0.53 17.62
N LEU A 93 -4.01 -0.46 18.43
CA LEU A 93 -4.81 -0.92 19.57
C LEU A 93 -4.21 -0.36 20.86
N ASN A 94 -4.98 0.42 21.62
CA ASN A 94 -4.52 1.01 22.86
C ASN A 94 -4.27 -0.07 23.94
N PRO A 95 -3.02 -0.30 24.39
CA PRO A 95 -2.72 -1.31 25.38
C PRO A 95 -2.85 -0.82 26.83
N ALA A 96 -3.19 0.45 27.06
CA ALA A 96 -3.27 1.00 28.40
C ALA A 96 -4.35 0.28 29.22
N PRO A 97 -4.05 -0.16 30.45
CA PRO A 97 -5.08 -0.60 31.39
C PRO A 97 -6.13 0.50 31.55
N SER A 98 -7.37 0.09 31.76
CA SER A 98 -8.42 1.02 32.13
C SER A 98 -8.12 1.65 33.49
N THR A 99 -8.37 2.94 33.63
CA THR A 99 -8.53 3.60 34.93
C THR A 99 -10.03 3.52 35.24
N GLU A 100 -10.45 2.95 36.39
CA GLU A 100 -11.85 2.67 36.83
C GLU A 100 -12.35 1.22 36.63
N ASP A 101 -13.61 0.95 37.00
CA ASP A 101 -14.34 -0.34 36.94
C ASP A 101 -14.59 -0.89 35.51
N SER A 102 -13.86 -0.39 34.51
CA SER A 102 -13.94 -0.88 33.14
C SER A 102 -12.77 -1.80 32.81
N PHE A 103 -12.99 -2.74 31.90
CA PHE A 103 -11.94 -3.64 31.43
C PHE A 103 -11.62 -3.36 29.96
N ASN A 104 -10.41 -2.89 29.67
CA ASN A 104 -9.91 -2.77 28.30
C ASN A 104 -9.39 -4.14 27.81
N PRO A 105 -10.02 -4.82 26.84
CA PRO A 105 -9.54 -6.11 26.35
C PRO A 105 -8.20 -5.99 25.62
N PHE A 106 -7.89 -4.82 25.05
CA PHE A 106 -6.63 -4.58 24.35
C PHE A 106 -5.45 -4.41 25.30
N GLN A 107 -5.65 -4.31 26.62
CA GLN A 107 -4.53 -4.39 27.57
C GLN A 107 -3.87 -5.77 27.52
N LEU A 108 -4.64 -6.82 27.18
CA LEU A 108 -4.14 -8.18 27.00
C LEU A 108 -3.36 -8.32 25.69
N LYS A 109 -2.07 -8.64 25.79
CA LYS A 109 -1.21 -8.89 24.61
C LYS A 109 -1.78 -10.00 23.72
N LYS A 110 -2.32 -11.08 24.31
CA LYS A 110 -2.93 -12.20 23.58
C LYS A 110 -4.08 -11.73 22.68
N VAL A 111 -4.94 -10.82 23.17
CA VAL A 111 -6.06 -10.26 22.39
C VAL A 111 -5.53 -9.44 21.20
N ARG A 112 -4.52 -8.58 21.42
CA ARG A 112 -3.91 -7.80 20.34
C ARG A 112 -3.26 -8.70 19.28
N GLN A 113 -2.61 -9.79 19.69
CA GLN A 113 -2.06 -10.78 18.76
C GLN A 113 -3.14 -11.52 17.99
N ALA A 114 -4.23 -11.91 18.66
CA ALA A 114 -5.35 -12.63 18.05
C ALA A 114 -6.03 -11.82 16.93
N ILE A 115 -6.10 -10.50 17.06
CA ILE A 115 -6.66 -9.60 16.03
C ILE A 115 -5.92 -9.74 14.70
N GLN A 116 -4.63 -10.07 14.71
CA GLN A 116 -3.87 -10.25 13.46
C GLN A 116 -4.47 -11.32 12.55
N TYR A 117 -5.08 -12.35 13.14
CA TYR A 117 -5.74 -13.47 12.44
C TYR A 117 -7.15 -13.12 11.95
N LEU A 118 -7.76 -12.05 12.47
CA LEU A 118 -9.09 -11.59 12.04
C LEU A 118 -9.03 -10.68 10.81
N ILE A 119 -7.86 -10.16 10.45
CA ILE A 119 -7.72 -9.21 9.33
C ILE A 119 -7.42 -9.95 8.03
N ASN A 120 -8.39 -9.95 7.11
CA ASN A 120 -8.21 -10.49 5.77
C ASN A 120 -7.46 -9.48 4.87
N ARG A 121 -6.13 -9.49 4.94
CA ARG A 121 -5.27 -8.58 4.17
C ARG A 121 -5.37 -8.81 2.67
N ASP A 122 -5.53 -10.06 2.23
CA ASP A 122 -5.72 -10.38 0.81
C ASP A 122 -7.01 -9.80 0.25
N PHE A 123 -8.10 -9.88 1.01
CA PHE A 123 -9.36 -9.24 0.63
C PHE A 123 -9.21 -7.72 0.54
N ILE A 124 -8.55 -7.08 1.51
CA ILE A 124 -8.31 -5.64 1.48
C ILE A 124 -7.52 -5.26 0.22
N VAL A 125 -6.43 -5.97 -0.07
CA VAL A 125 -5.61 -5.71 -1.26
C VAL A 125 -6.40 -5.89 -2.55
N LYS A 126 -7.13 -7.01 -2.69
CA LYS A 126 -7.85 -7.36 -3.92
C LYS A 126 -9.10 -6.52 -4.12
N GLU A 127 -9.94 -6.40 -3.10
CA GLU A 127 -11.27 -5.81 -3.24
C GLU A 127 -11.29 -4.31 -3.00
N ILE A 128 -10.53 -3.81 -2.02
CA ILE A 128 -10.52 -2.37 -1.68
C ILE A 128 -9.47 -1.64 -2.52
N TYR A 129 -8.25 -2.16 -2.57
CA TYR A 129 -7.14 -1.52 -3.28
C TYR A 129 -6.96 -1.97 -4.73
N LYS A 130 -7.78 -2.90 -5.23
CA LYS A 130 -7.74 -3.41 -6.61
C LYS A 130 -6.31 -3.80 -7.04
N GLY A 131 -5.57 -4.46 -6.16
CA GLY A 131 -4.20 -4.94 -6.39
C GLY A 131 -3.11 -3.86 -6.33
N ARG A 132 -3.42 -2.62 -5.93
CA ARG A 132 -2.46 -1.51 -5.80
C ARG A 132 -1.91 -1.32 -4.38
N ALA A 133 -2.04 -2.33 -3.54
CA ALA A 133 -1.46 -2.36 -2.20
C ALA A 133 -0.78 -3.72 -1.98
N VAL A 134 0.10 -3.78 -0.97
CA VAL A 134 0.72 -5.03 -0.53
C VAL A 134 0.38 -5.29 0.93
N PRO A 135 0.18 -6.56 1.33
CA PRO A 135 -0.06 -6.88 2.73
C PRO A 135 1.20 -6.59 3.56
N MET A 136 0.99 -6.00 4.74
CA MET A 136 2.05 -5.78 5.73
C MET A 136 1.72 -6.54 7.01
N LEU A 137 2.70 -7.28 7.52
CA LEU A 137 2.64 -8.02 8.79
C LEU A 137 3.40 -7.31 9.92
N ALA A 138 4.28 -6.38 9.58
CA ALA A 138 5.11 -5.61 10.49
C ALA A 138 5.15 -4.13 10.09
N HIS A 139 5.87 -3.33 10.87
CA HIS A 139 6.11 -1.92 10.60
C HIS A 139 7.06 -1.71 9.40
N VAL A 140 7.87 -2.71 9.06
CA VAL A 140 8.74 -2.70 7.87
C VAL A 140 8.00 -3.34 6.70
N SER A 141 7.94 -2.64 5.58
CA SER A 141 7.33 -3.05 4.33
C SER A 141 8.19 -4.10 3.62
N PRO A 142 7.58 -5.06 2.89
CA PRO A 142 8.31 -5.97 2.01
C PRO A 142 9.16 -5.29 0.91
N PHE A 143 8.96 -3.99 0.67
CA PHE A 143 9.75 -3.21 -0.28
C PHE A 143 11.02 -2.59 0.33
N GLU A 144 11.17 -2.65 1.65
CA GLU A 144 12.32 -2.09 2.36
C GLU A 144 13.40 -3.16 2.59
N TYR A 145 14.67 -2.78 2.48
CA TYR A 145 15.80 -3.71 2.65
C TYR A 145 15.83 -4.36 4.04
N ASP A 146 15.42 -3.62 5.07
CA ASP A 146 15.39 -4.08 6.45
C ASP A 146 14.40 -5.23 6.67
N TYR A 147 13.46 -5.47 5.74
CA TYR A 147 12.50 -6.57 5.82
C TYR A 147 13.17 -7.94 5.93
N ILE A 148 14.34 -8.10 5.29
CA ILE A 148 15.12 -9.34 5.34
C ILE A 148 15.50 -9.71 6.77
N THR A 149 15.73 -8.73 7.64
CA THR A 149 16.14 -8.96 9.04
C THR A 149 15.02 -9.55 9.90
N ILE A 150 13.76 -9.39 9.49
CA ILE A 150 12.58 -9.85 10.24
C ILE A 150 11.81 -10.96 9.51
N PHE A 151 12.20 -11.32 8.28
CA PHE A 151 11.47 -12.25 7.43
C PHE A 151 11.24 -13.61 8.11
N ASP A 152 12.30 -14.27 8.57
CA ASP A 152 12.22 -15.58 9.23
C ASP A 152 11.36 -15.53 10.50
N MET A 153 11.40 -14.40 11.23
CA MET A 153 10.58 -14.21 12.41
C MET A 153 9.09 -14.06 12.08
N LEU A 154 8.74 -13.46 10.94
CA LEU A 154 7.36 -13.31 10.49
C LEU A 154 6.81 -14.62 9.94
N GLU A 155 7.59 -15.34 9.14
CA GLU A 155 7.21 -16.67 8.62
C GLU A 155 6.94 -17.65 9.77
N ALA A 156 7.82 -17.68 10.79
CA ALA A 156 7.64 -18.54 11.97
C ALA A 156 6.38 -18.22 12.79
N ARG A 157 5.76 -17.04 12.61
CA ARG A 157 4.53 -16.64 13.32
C ARG A 157 3.25 -17.10 12.61
N ASP A 158 3.34 -17.55 11.35
CA ASP A 158 2.20 -17.98 10.51
C ASP A 158 1.00 -17.02 10.61
N ILE A 159 1.25 -15.70 10.52
CA ILE A 159 0.17 -14.70 10.59
C ILE A 159 -0.62 -14.74 9.29
N ARG A 160 -1.77 -15.41 9.33
CA ARG A 160 -2.71 -15.55 8.21
C ARG A 160 -4.13 -15.21 8.64
N TYR A 161 -5.02 -15.04 7.66
CA TYR A 161 -6.44 -14.87 7.96
C TYR A 161 -7.03 -16.21 8.45
N ASP A 162 -7.31 -16.28 9.75
CA ASP A 162 -7.90 -17.43 10.44
C ASP A 162 -8.87 -16.92 11.53
N PRO A 163 -10.12 -16.58 11.15
CA PRO A 163 -11.10 -16.02 12.09
C PRO A 163 -11.42 -16.94 13.26
N GLU A 164 -11.43 -18.25 13.03
CA GLU A 164 -11.73 -19.24 14.07
C GLU A 164 -10.62 -19.26 15.12
N LEU A 165 -9.36 -19.30 14.70
CA LEU A 165 -8.22 -19.18 15.60
C LEU A 165 -8.26 -17.85 16.36
N GLY A 166 -8.46 -16.73 15.66
CA GLY A 166 -8.51 -15.40 16.29
C GLY A 166 -9.61 -15.29 17.35
N ARG A 167 -10.83 -15.76 17.05
CA ARG A 167 -11.95 -15.76 18.01
C ARG A 167 -11.66 -16.66 19.22
N ARG A 168 -11.12 -17.85 19.00
CA ARG A 168 -10.74 -18.77 20.08
C ARG A 168 -9.69 -18.14 21.00
N MET A 169 -8.62 -17.57 20.44
CA MET A 169 -7.57 -16.91 21.22
C MET A 169 -8.10 -15.72 22.05
N ILE A 170 -9.05 -14.96 21.50
CA ILE A 170 -9.72 -13.87 22.24
C ILE A 170 -10.55 -14.44 23.38
N ALA A 171 -11.41 -15.43 23.11
CA ALA A 171 -12.27 -16.04 24.12
C ALA A 171 -11.45 -16.65 25.28
N GLU A 172 -10.38 -17.39 24.97
CA GLU A 172 -9.45 -17.94 25.95
C GLU A 172 -8.79 -16.83 26.78
N ALA A 173 -8.23 -15.81 26.14
CA ALA A 173 -7.55 -14.72 26.84
C ALA A 173 -8.49 -13.92 27.75
N LEU A 174 -9.75 -13.72 27.33
CA LEU A 174 -10.76 -13.04 28.14
C LEU A 174 -11.22 -13.91 29.32
N THR A 175 -11.42 -15.20 29.09
CA THR A 175 -11.82 -16.17 30.14
C THR A 175 -10.73 -16.29 31.21
N GLU A 176 -9.46 -16.38 30.79
CA GLU A 176 -8.30 -16.35 31.70
C GLU A 176 -8.25 -15.04 32.54
N ALA A 177 -8.73 -13.93 31.98
CA ALA A 177 -8.82 -12.65 32.67
C ALA A 177 -10.10 -12.49 33.53
N GLY A 178 -10.91 -13.56 33.67
CA GLY A 178 -12.10 -13.58 34.51
C GLY A 178 -13.40 -13.13 33.82
N ALA A 179 -13.38 -12.92 32.50
CA ALA A 179 -14.61 -12.66 31.76
C ALA A 179 -15.48 -13.92 31.67
N VAL A 180 -16.80 -13.73 31.72
CA VAL A 180 -17.78 -14.81 31.56
C VAL A 180 -18.58 -14.55 30.30
N ASP A 181 -18.64 -15.54 29.41
CA ASP A 181 -19.48 -15.47 28.21
C ASP A 181 -20.96 -15.51 28.62
N ARG A 182 -21.58 -14.32 28.72
CA ARG A 182 -23.03 -14.23 28.76
C ARG A 182 -23.52 -14.48 27.35
N LYS A 183 -23.83 -15.74 27.05
CA LYS A 183 -24.58 -16.08 25.84
C LYS A 183 -25.74 -15.09 25.69
N SER A 184 -25.79 -14.40 24.55
CA SER A 184 -26.96 -13.59 24.19
C SER A 184 -28.15 -14.54 24.15
N THR A 185 -28.99 -14.47 25.18
CA THR A 185 -30.39 -14.90 25.08
C THR A 185 -31.10 -14.18 23.95
#